data_AF-A0A7X5RE51-F1
#
_entry.id   AF-A0A7X5RE51-F1
#
_cell.length_a   1.000
_cell.length_b   1.000
_cell.length_c   1.000
_cell.angle_alpha   90.00
_cell.angle_beta   90.00
_cell.angle_gamma   90.00
#
_symmetry.space_group_name_H-M   'P 1'
#
loop_
_entity.id
_entity.type
_entity.pdbx_description
1 polymer ?
#
loop_
_entity_poly.entity_id
_entity_poly.type
_entity_poly.pdbx_seq_one_letter_code
_entity_poly.pdbx_strand_id
1 'polypeptide(L)'
;MKKILKWSLVILFVVLLIDLGIIGIKIFSHDYDVIPESYIGYVCFLMLAVCGILMLFSTRCPYCGKVQITKGKYCPYCGNEKK
;
A
#
# COMPACT_ATOMS: atom_id res chain seq x y z
N MET A 1 -16.10 2.15 0.25
CA MET A 1 -15.10 1.27 -0.42
C MET A 1 -13.72 1.22 0.27
N LYS A 2 -13.35 2.19 1.11
CA LYS A 2 -12.03 2.24 1.79
C LYS A 2 -11.65 1.02 2.67
N LYS A 3 -12.62 0.24 3.17
CA LYS A 3 -12.35 -0.99 3.94
C LYS A 3 -11.75 -2.08 3.05
N ILE A 4 -12.39 -2.36 1.92
CA ILE A 4 -11.95 -3.39 0.96
C ILE A 4 -10.54 -3.06 0.45
N LEU A 5 -10.30 -1.79 0.10
CA LEU A 5 -8.98 -1.31 -0.32
C LEU A 5 -7.90 -1.47 0.78
N LYS A 6 -8.29 -1.34 2.05
CA LYS A 6 -7.38 -1.54 3.19
C LYS A 6 -7.02 -3.01 3.36
N TRP A 7 -8.01 -3.90 3.27
CA TRP A 7 -7.81 -5.34 3.34
C TRP A 7 -6.99 -5.86 2.15
N SER A 8 -7.24 -5.37 0.93
CA SER A 8 -6.43 -5.72 -0.23
C SER A 8 -4.97 -5.29 -0.09
N LEU A 9 -4.72 -4.10 0.48
CA LEU A 9 -3.36 -3.62 0.74
C LEU A 9 -2.63 -4.48 1.79
N VAL A 10 -3.34 -4.91 2.83
CA VAL A 10 -2.78 -5.85 3.83
C VAL A 10 -2.43 -7.20 3.18
N ILE A 11 -3.32 -7.75 2.35
CA ILE A 11 -3.08 -9.02 1.66
C ILE A 11 -1.86 -8.92 0.76
N LEU A 12 -1.76 -7.88 -0.08
CA LEU A 12 -0.58 -7.68 -0.93
C LEU A 12 0.71 -7.50 -0.11
N PHE A 13 0.64 -6.79 1.02
CA PHE A 13 1.81 -6.60 1.87
C PHE A 13 2.33 -7.93 2.44
N VAL A 14 1.43 -8.85 2.80
CA VAL A 14 1.80 -10.19 3.26
C VAL A 14 2.47 -10.99 2.14
N VAL A 15 1.92 -10.97 0.91
CA VAL A 15 2.54 -11.64 -0.25
C VAL A 15 3.96 -11.14 -0.47
N LEU A 16 4.17 -9.82 -0.38
CA LEU A 16 5.48 -9.22 -0.57
C LEU A 16 6.51 -9.70 0.46
N LEU A 17 6.11 -9.88 1.72
CA LEU A 17 7.00 -10.43 2.76
C LEU A 17 7.41 -11.88 2.45
N ILE A 18 6.51 -12.66 1.85
CA ILE A 18 6.80 -14.03 1.43
C ILE A 18 7.83 -14.02 0.29
N ASP A 19 7.62 -13.19 -0.75
CA ASP A 19 8.58 -13.03 -1.86
C ASP A 19 9.96 -12.58 -1.36
N LEU A 20 10.00 -11.61 -0.44
CA LEU A 20 11.26 -11.13 0.16
C LEU A 20 11.97 -12.25 0.93
N GLY A 21 11.22 -13.11 1.61
CA GLY A 21 11.75 -14.28 2.32
C GLY A 21 12.35 -15.32 1.36
N ILE A 22 11.66 -15.62 0.25
CA ILE A 22 12.14 -16.57 -0.77
C ILE A 22 13.44 -16.07 -1.40
N ILE A 23 13.48 -14.79 -1.79
CA ILE A 23 14.68 -14.15 -2.35
C ILE A 23 15.83 -14.19 -1.34
N GLY A 24 15.56 -13.91 -0.06
CA GLY A 24 16.56 -13.97 1.01
C GLY A 24 17.16 -15.36 1.18
N ILE A 25 16.35 -16.42 1.14
CA ILE A 25 16.81 -17.81 1.25
C ILE A 25 17.65 -18.22 0.02
N LYS A 26 17.25 -17.81 -1.19
CA LYS A 26 18.01 -18.11 -2.42
C LYS A 26 19.36 -17.41 -2.47
N ILE A 27 19.44 -16.15 -2.05
CA ILE A 27 20.72 -15.43 -1.91
C ILE A 27 21.65 -16.17 -0.95
N PHE A 28 21.13 -16.70 0.16
CA PHE A 28 21.91 -17.48 1.13
C PHE A 28 22.37 -18.84 0.56
N SER A 29 21.61 -19.41 -0.37
CA SER A 29 21.92 -20.70 -1.01
C SER A 29 22.92 -20.59 -2.17
N HIS A 30 23.36 -19.38 -2.53
CA HIS A 30 24.29 -19.10 -3.63
C HIS A 30 23.77 -19.48 -5.03
N ASP A 31 22.46 -19.73 -5.15
CA ASP A 31 21.76 -19.97 -6.42
C ASP A 31 21.14 -18.66 -6.93
N TYR A 32 21.69 -18.13 -8.02
CA TYR A 32 21.31 -16.81 -8.57
C TYR A 32 20.13 -16.85 -9.55
N ASP A 33 19.35 -17.93 -9.56
CA ASP A 33 18.07 -18.02 -10.28
C ASP A 33 16.94 -17.29 -9.52
N VAL A 34 17.21 -16.01 -9.24
CA VAL A 34 16.37 -15.08 -8.46
C VAL A 34 15.82 -13.94 -9.33
N ILE A 35 16.30 -13.83 -10.57
CA ILE A 35 15.90 -12.78 -11.53
C ILE A 35 14.38 -12.77 -11.78
N PRO A 36 13.70 -13.90 -12.06
CA PRO A 36 12.26 -13.87 -12.33
C PRO A 36 11.43 -13.53 -11.09
N GLU A 37 11.81 -14.05 -9.93
CA GLU A 37 11.10 -13.80 -8.65
C GLU A 37 11.29 -12.35 -8.18
N SER A 38 12.51 -11.83 -8.31
CA SER A 38 12.81 -10.44 -8.00
C SER A 38 12.01 -9.47 -8.87
N TYR A 39 11.85 -9.78 -10.16
CA TYR A 39 11.04 -8.96 -11.07
C TYR A 39 9.56 -8.93 -10.67
N ILE A 40 8.97 -10.09 -10.37
CA ILE A 40 7.57 -10.21 -9.94
C ILE A 40 7.37 -9.46 -8.62
N GLY A 41 8.26 -9.65 -7.65
CA GLY A 41 8.23 -8.94 -6.37
C GLY A 41 8.35 -7.42 -6.53
N TYR A 42 9.21 -6.95 -7.43
CA TYR A 42 9.38 -5.52 -7.70
C TYR A 42 8.13 -4.88 -8.33
N VAL A 43 7.51 -5.54 -9.31
CA VAL A 43 6.26 -5.06 -9.92
C VAL A 43 5.13 -5.02 -8.88
N CYS A 44 5.05 -6.04 -8.01
CA CYS A 44 4.08 -6.09 -6.93
C CYS A 44 4.30 -4.97 -5.90
N PHE A 45 5.57 -4.66 -5.56
CA PHE A 45 5.95 -3.55 -4.69
C PHE A 45 5.52 -2.19 -5.27
N LEU A 46 5.80 -1.95 -6.56
CA LEU A 46 5.39 -0.71 -7.23
C LEU A 46 3.87 -0.54 -7.24
N MET A 47 3.13 -1.61 -7.53
CA MET A 47 1.67 -1.58 -7.51
C MET A 47 1.13 -1.24 -6.11
N LEU A 48 1.72 -1.82 -5.06
CA LEU A 48 1.42 -1.49 -3.67
C LEU A 48 1.69 -0.03 -3.34
N ALA A 49 2.86 0.49 -3.74
CA ALA A 49 3.26 1.86 -3.47
C ALA A 49 2.28 2.85 -4.12
N VAL A 50 1.92 2.64 -5.40
CA VAL A 50 0.96 3.48 -6.12
C VAL A 50 -0.42 3.41 -5.44
N CYS A 51 -0.92 2.21 -5.13
CA CYS A 51 -2.20 2.05 -4.42
C CYS A 51 -2.19 2.72 -3.04
N GLY A 52 -1.10 2.60 -2.29
CA GLY A 52 -0.91 3.24 -0.99
C GLY A 52 -0.92 4.77 -1.09
N ILE A 53 -0.23 5.33 -2.08
CA ILE A 53 -0.21 6.77 -2.35
C ILE A 53 -1.60 7.26 -2.73
N LEU A 54 -2.29 6.60 -3.67
CA LEU A 54 -3.66 6.96 -4.06
C LEU A 54 -4.62 6.89 -2.88
N MET A 55 -4.48 5.90 -2.00
CA MET A 55 -5.28 5.78 -0.79
C MET A 55 -4.98 6.90 0.22
N LEU A 56 -3.70 7.30 0.35
CA LEU A 56 -3.28 8.43 1.17
C LEU A 56 -3.89 9.74 0.64
N PHE A 57 -3.86 9.96 -0.68
CA PHE A 57 -4.48 11.12 -1.32
C PHE A 57 -6.01 11.10 -1.18
N SER A 58 -6.66 9.95 -1.35
CA SER A 58 -8.13 9.80 -1.17
C SER A 58 -8.59 9.95 0.29
N THR A 59 -7.68 9.80 1.26
CA THR A 59 -7.96 10.07 2.67
C THR A 59 -7.66 11.50 3.09
N ARG A 60 -7.00 12.31 2.25
CA ARG A 60 -6.83 13.74 2.52
C ARG A 60 -8.14 14.49 2.26
N CYS A 61 -8.40 15.50 3.08
CA CYS A 61 -9.51 16.42 2.84
C CYS A 61 -9.15 17.33 1.65
N PRO A 62 -10.04 17.51 0.66
CA PRO A 62 -9.75 18.32 -0.54
C PRO A 62 -9.55 19.80 -0.24
N TYR A 63 -10.06 20.30 0.91
CA TYR A 63 -9.94 21.71 1.28
C TYR A 63 -8.69 22.03 2.09
N CYS A 64 -8.30 21.15 3.02
CA CYS A 64 -7.20 21.42 3.95
C CYS A 64 -5.99 20.51 3.78
N GLY A 65 -6.06 19.50 2.91
CA GLY A 65 -4.98 18.56 2.65
C GLY A 65 -4.63 17.62 3.81
N LYS A 66 -5.28 17.76 4.98
CA LYS A 66 -5.01 16.95 6.17
C LYS A 66 -5.60 15.54 6.01
N VAL A 67 -4.82 14.52 6.40
CA VAL A 67 -5.24 13.11 6.37
C VAL A 67 -6.39 12.90 7.36
N GLN A 68 -7.51 12.42 6.85
CA GLN A 68 -8.73 12.19 7.61
C GLN A 68 -8.77 10.77 8.16
N ILE A 69 -8.60 10.64 9.46
CA ILE A 69 -8.72 9.36 10.17
C ILE A 69 -10.19 9.08 10.52
N THR A 70 -11.00 10.13 10.70
CA THR A 70 -12.39 10.02 11.16
C THR A 70 -13.40 10.01 9.99
N LYS A 71 -14.41 9.13 10.09
CA LYS A 71 -15.51 8.98 9.12
C LYS A 71 -16.69 9.92 9.38
N GLY A 72 -16.45 11.10 9.96
CA GLY A 72 -17.48 12.12 10.15
C GLY A 72 -17.80 12.86 8.85
N LYS A 73 -19.04 13.33 8.69
CA LYS A 73 -19.50 14.18 7.57
C LYS A 73 -18.67 15.45 7.41
N TYR A 74 -18.21 16.01 8.52
CA TYR A 74 -17.39 17.21 8.54
C TYR A 74 -15.92 16.87 8.78
N CYS A 75 -15.03 17.67 8.21
CA CYS A 75 -13.61 17.61 8.52
C CYS A 75 -13.37 18.20 9.93
N PRO A 76 -12.71 17.49 10.87
CA PRO A 76 -12.46 18.00 12.22
C PRO A 76 -11.41 19.13 12.25
N TYR A 77 -10.68 19.35 11.16
CA TYR A 77 -9.66 20.41 11.07
C TYR A 77 -10.19 21.69 10.41
N CYS A 78 -11.02 21.58 9.36
CA CYS A 78 -11.50 22.74 8.60
C CYS A 78 -13.01 22.97 8.68
N GLY A 79 -13.78 22.07 9.32
CA GLY A 79 -15.23 22.21 9.46
C GLY A 79 -16.04 21.99 8.17
N ASN A 80 -15.39 21.95 7.00
CA ASN A 80 -16.09 21.76 5.72
C ASN A 80 -16.73 20.37 5.61
N GLU A 81 -17.92 20.33 4.99
CA GLU A 81 -18.63 19.09 4.68
C GLU A 81 -17.87 18.32 3.58
N LYS A 82 -17.65 17.03 3.83
CA LYS A 82 -16.98 16.13 2.89
C LYS A 82 -18.01 15.75 1.81
N LYS A 83 -17.85 16.33 0.62
CA LYS A 83 -18.59 15.91 -0.58
C LYS A 83 -18.08 14.56 -1.08
#